data_AF-A0A377JZ66-F1
#
_entry.id   AF-A0A377JZ66-F1
#
_cell.length_a   1.000
_cell.length_b   1.000
_cell.length_c   1.000
_cell.angle_alpha   90.00
_cell.angle_beta   90.00
_cell.angle_gamma   90.00
#
_symmetry.space_group_name_H-M   'P 1'
#
loop_
_entity.id
_entity.type
_entity.pdbx_description
1 polymer ?
#
loop_
_entity_poly.entity_id
_entity_poly.type
_entity_poly.pdbx_seq_one_letter_code
_entity_poly.pdbx_strand_id
1 'polypeptide(L)'
;MALDGEQHLQEQVSEKVLADNVLIAPGSGKPDATFWSALIQDRYNVMTCIEKDACVLVEQDLNSDGQAERILFAFNDDRVIVYGFDSARKEWDALDMSLLPRQITKEKLLTAAKDGKLGTRPKAWRDLVVDGERLDVNLNE
;
A
#
# COMPACT_ATOMS: atom_id res chain seq x y z
N MET A 1 -7.29 30.47 -5.24
CA MET A 1 -8.58 29.85 -4.89
C MET A 1 -8.58 28.32 -4.92
N ALA A 2 -7.48 27.63 -5.28
CA ALA A 2 -7.41 26.16 -5.21
C ALA A 2 -7.00 25.60 -3.84
N LEU A 3 -6.27 26.38 -3.03
CA LEU A 3 -5.68 25.91 -1.76
C LEU A 3 -6.72 25.67 -0.64
N ASP A 4 -7.82 26.44 -0.60
CA ASP A 4 -8.87 26.27 0.43
C ASP A 4 -9.62 24.93 0.29
N GLY A 5 -9.80 24.44 -0.95
CA GLY A 5 -10.49 23.17 -1.20
C GLY A 5 -9.67 21.96 -0.76
N GLU A 6 -8.36 21.98 -1.01
CA GLU A 6 -7.45 20.91 -0.58
C GLU A 6 -7.31 20.86 0.95
N GLN A 7 -7.24 22.01 1.63
CA GLN A 7 -7.20 22.06 3.10
C GLN A 7 -8.48 21.50 3.73
N HIS A 8 -9.66 21.84 3.20
CA HIS A 8 -10.94 21.30 3.68
C HIS A 8 -11.06 19.78 3.48
N LEU A 9 -10.45 19.21 2.45
CA LEU A 9 -10.43 17.76 2.23
C LEU A 9 -9.46 17.07 3.20
N GLN A 10 -8.32 17.68 3.51
CA GLN A 10 -7.36 17.16 4.49
C GLN A 10 -7.93 17.08 5.91
N GLU A 11 -8.77 18.04 6.29
CA GLU A 11 -9.48 18.04 7.59
C GLU A 11 -10.51 16.90 7.70
N GLN A 12 -11.03 16.40 6.57
CA GLN A 12 -12.01 15.30 6.53
C GLN A 12 -11.36 13.92 6.64
N VAL A 13 -10.05 13.81 6.36
CA VAL A 13 -9.33 12.53 6.52
C VAL A 13 -9.28 12.17 8.00
N SER A 14 -10.00 11.11 8.38
CA SER A 14 -10.04 10.59 9.74
C SER A 14 -10.06 9.06 9.72
N GLU A 15 -9.70 8.43 10.84
CA GLU A 15 -9.62 6.96 10.91
C GLU A 15 -10.97 6.34 10.57
N LYS A 16 -12.04 6.94 11.08
CA LYS A 16 -13.41 6.50 10.82
C LYS A 16 -13.76 6.59 9.33
N VAL A 17 -13.45 7.72 8.68
CA VAL A 17 -13.75 7.91 7.25
C VAL A 17 -12.98 6.90 6.40
N LEU A 18 -11.69 6.70 6.68
CA LEU A 18 -10.89 5.70 5.97
C LEU A 18 -11.42 4.28 6.21
N ALA A 19 -11.74 3.92 7.46
CA ALA A 19 -12.29 2.61 7.79
C ALA A 19 -13.67 2.34 7.16
N ASP A 20 -14.49 3.36 7.00
CA ASP A 20 -15.83 3.24 6.40
C ASP A 20 -15.78 3.21 4.85
N ASN A 21 -14.76 3.79 4.22
CA ASN A 21 -14.69 3.99 2.77
C ASN A 21 -13.67 3.13 2.02
N VAL A 22 -12.58 2.71 2.68
CA VAL A 22 -11.57 1.82 2.07
C VAL A 22 -12.14 0.41 1.99
N LEU A 23 -12.14 -0.16 0.78
CA LEU A 23 -12.61 -1.51 0.55
C LEU A 23 -11.51 -2.51 0.93
N ILE A 24 -11.80 -3.41 1.87
CA ILE A 24 -10.88 -4.49 2.23
C ILE A 24 -11.05 -5.66 1.25
N ALA A 25 -9.99 -6.05 0.55
CA ALA A 25 -10.05 -7.14 -0.41
C ALA A 25 -10.28 -8.49 0.31
N PRO A 26 -10.96 -9.46 -0.34
CA PRO A 26 -11.07 -10.81 0.18
C PRO A 26 -9.71 -11.43 0.52
N GLY A 27 -9.63 -12.15 1.64
CA GLY A 27 -8.38 -12.75 2.12
C GLY A 27 -7.47 -11.80 2.90
N SER A 28 -7.78 -10.49 2.96
CA SER A 28 -7.02 -9.52 3.75
C SER A 28 -7.56 -9.39 5.17
N GLY A 29 -6.65 -9.12 6.12
CA GLY A 29 -7.00 -8.87 7.51
C GLY A 29 -7.78 -7.56 7.69
N LYS A 30 -8.60 -7.49 8.74
CA LYS A 30 -9.25 -6.23 9.13
C LYS A 30 -8.19 -5.28 9.70
N PRO A 31 -8.07 -4.04 9.19
CA PRO A 31 -7.09 -3.12 9.73
C PRO A 31 -7.44 -2.64 11.14
N ASP A 32 -6.39 -2.43 11.92
CA ASP A 32 -6.40 -1.89 13.27
C ASP A 32 -6.30 -0.37 13.27
N ALA A 33 -6.55 0.25 14.43
CA ALA A 33 -6.50 1.70 14.58
C ALA A 33 -5.12 2.26 14.23
N THR A 34 -4.03 1.58 14.64
CA THR A 34 -2.65 1.99 14.38
C THR A 34 -2.34 2.11 12.89
N PHE A 35 -2.90 1.24 12.05
CA PHE A 35 -2.77 1.36 10.60
C PHE A 35 -3.52 2.57 10.05
N TRP A 36 -4.75 2.80 10.49
CA TRP A 36 -5.49 3.99 10.07
C TRP A 36 -4.79 5.27 10.51
N SER A 37 -4.19 5.29 11.70
CA SER A 37 -3.36 6.40 12.16
C SER A 37 -2.14 6.62 11.26
N ALA A 38 -1.50 5.56 10.76
CA ALA A 38 -0.37 5.67 9.83
C ALA A 38 -0.76 6.29 8.49
N LEU A 39 -1.90 5.90 7.91
CA LEU A 39 -2.43 6.53 6.69
C LEU A 39 -2.68 8.04 6.89
N ILE A 40 -3.06 8.43 8.11
CA ILE A 40 -3.31 9.81 8.50
C ILE A 40 -2.02 10.60 8.72
N GLN A 41 -0.87 9.96 8.98
CA GLN A 41 0.39 10.69 9.04
C GLN A 41 0.76 11.26 7.65
N ASP A 42 0.44 10.50 6.60
CA ASP A 42 0.63 10.90 5.21
C ASP A 42 -0.69 11.28 4.51
N ARG A 43 -1.50 12.15 5.15
CA ARG A 43 -2.87 12.50 4.69
C ARG A 43 -2.97 12.80 3.21
N TYR A 44 -1.97 13.48 2.65
CA TYR A 44 -1.93 13.85 1.24
C TYR A 44 -2.03 12.63 0.31
N ASN A 45 -1.34 11.54 0.67
CA ASN A 45 -1.29 10.30 -0.13
C ASN A 45 -2.61 9.52 -0.10
N VAL A 46 -3.50 9.82 0.86
CA VAL A 46 -4.74 9.08 1.07
C VAL A 46 -5.99 9.95 0.95
N MET A 47 -5.87 11.20 0.48
CA MET A 47 -7.02 12.09 0.34
C MET A 47 -8.10 11.49 -0.55
N THR A 48 -7.74 10.80 -1.64
CA THR A 48 -8.73 10.16 -2.51
C THR A 48 -9.46 9.00 -1.83
N CYS A 49 -8.90 8.42 -0.77
CA CYS A 49 -9.51 7.28 -0.07
C CYS A 49 -10.68 7.68 0.85
N ILE A 50 -10.95 8.99 1.00
CA ILE A 50 -12.18 9.46 1.63
C ILE A 50 -13.39 9.25 0.71
N GLU A 51 -13.18 9.07 -0.59
CA GLU A 51 -14.25 8.68 -1.50
C GLU A 51 -14.54 7.20 -1.30
N LYS A 52 -15.82 6.88 -1.12
CA LYS A 52 -16.26 5.51 -0.94
C LYS A 52 -15.75 4.65 -2.08
N ASP A 53 -15.14 3.52 -1.74
CA ASP A 53 -14.71 2.51 -2.71
C ASP A 53 -13.58 2.97 -3.66
N ALA A 54 -13.00 4.17 -3.49
CA ALA A 54 -11.91 4.66 -4.34
C ALA A 54 -10.57 3.94 -4.07
N CYS A 55 -10.40 3.45 -2.84
CA CYS A 55 -9.21 2.71 -2.44
C CYS A 55 -9.54 1.27 -2.06
N VAL A 56 -8.64 0.35 -2.42
CA VAL A 56 -8.71 -1.06 -2.02
C VAL A 56 -7.47 -1.42 -1.22
N LEU A 57 -7.67 -2.03 -0.06
CA LEU A 57 -6.58 -2.55 0.76
C LEU A 57 -6.41 -4.05 0.52
N VAL A 58 -5.18 -4.46 0.28
CA VAL A 58 -4.76 -5.87 0.18
C VAL A 58 -3.70 -6.15 1.23
N GLU A 59 -3.73 -7.33 1.82
CA GLU A 59 -2.67 -7.85 2.68
C GLU A 59 -1.94 -8.98 1.94
N GLN A 60 -0.61 -8.89 1.86
CA GLN A 60 0.22 -9.86 1.18
C GLN A 60 1.65 -9.80 1.75
N ASP A 61 2.22 -10.97 2.04
CA ASP A 61 3.66 -11.10 2.36
C ASP A 61 4.50 -10.98 1.08
N LEU A 62 5.03 -9.79 0.84
CA LEU A 62 5.79 -9.41 -0.35
C LEU A 62 7.23 -9.91 -0.33
N ASN A 63 7.80 -10.05 0.86
CA ASN A 63 9.22 -10.39 1.06
C ASN A 63 9.44 -11.84 1.54
N SER A 64 8.35 -12.57 1.86
CA SER A 64 8.32 -13.95 2.37
C SER A 64 8.95 -14.14 3.76
N ASP A 65 8.89 -13.12 4.63
CA ASP A 65 9.38 -13.18 6.00
C ASP A 65 8.33 -13.66 7.02
N GLY A 66 7.09 -13.88 6.57
CA GLY A 66 5.96 -14.30 7.40
C GLY A 66 5.16 -13.13 8.01
N GLN A 67 5.56 -11.89 7.77
CA GLN A 67 4.86 -10.67 8.15
C GLN A 67 4.28 -9.99 6.91
N ALA A 68 2.96 -10.07 6.75
CA ALA A 68 2.32 -9.49 5.57
C ALA A 68 2.36 -7.96 5.57
N GLU A 69 2.74 -7.37 4.45
CA GLU A 69 2.57 -5.95 4.18
C GLU A 69 1.13 -5.63 3.78
N ARG A 70 0.76 -4.36 4.01
CA ARG A 70 -0.52 -3.79 3.61
C ARG A 70 -0.36 -2.90 2.40
N ILE A 71 -1.03 -3.23 1.32
CA ILE A 71 -0.90 -2.60 0.01
C ILE A 71 -2.20 -1.83 -0.28
N LEU A 72 -2.11 -0.51 -0.27
CA LEU A 72 -3.24 0.39 -0.55
C LEU A 72 -3.22 0.79 -2.03
N PHE A 73 -4.22 0.34 -2.77
CA PHE A 73 -4.44 0.71 -4.17
C PHE A 73 -5.39 1.91 -4.23
N ALA A 74 -4.87 3.08 -4.61
CA ALA A 74 -5.63 4.31 -4.80
C ALA A 74 -5.96 4.48 -6.29
N PHE A 75 -7.08 3.91 -6.73
CA PHE A 75 -7.42 3.81 -8.16
C PHE A 75 -7.70 5.16 -8.83
N ASN A 76 -8.23 6.13 -8.09
CA ASN A 76 -8.54 7.46 -8.63
C ASN A 76 -7.29 8.36 -8.76
N ASP A 77 -6.17 7.99 -8.11
CA ASP A 77 -4.90 8.73 -8.18
C ASP A 77 -3.79 7.96 -8.90
N ASP A 78 -4.12 6.80 -9.50
CA ASP A 78 -3.17 5.90 -10.18
C ASP A 78 -1.94 5.55 -9.30
N ARG A 79 -2.14 5.32 -7.99
CA ARG A 79 -1.05 5.01 -7.04
C ARG A 79 -1.26 3.72 -6.27
N VAL A 80 -0.13 3.14 -5.85
CA VAL A 80 -0.05 2.05 -4.88
C VAL A 80 0.92 2.47 -3.79
N ILE A 81 0.51 2.28 -2.53
CA ILE A 81 1.34 2.55 -1.35
C ILE A 81 1.48 1.25 -0.57
N VAL A 82 2.70 0.89 -0.21
CA VAL A 82 3.01 -0.31 0.58
C VAL A 82 3.34 0.13 1.99
N TYR A 83 2.67 -0.48 2.97
CA TYR A 83 2.90 -0.26 4.39
C TYR A 83 3.44 -1.52 5.05
N GLY A 84 4.48 -1.36 5.87
CA GLY A 84 5.04 -2.41 6.71
C GLY A 84 4.80 -2.13 8.18
N PHE A 85 4.78 -3.18 8.99
CA PHE A 85 4.63 -3.03 10.44
C PHE A 85 5.99 -3.19 11.14
N ASP A 86 6.47 -2.11 11.74
CA ASP A 86 7.66 -2.15 12.60
C ASP A 86 7.28 -2.79 13.95
N SER A 87 7.76 -4.02 14.18
CA SER A 87 7.49 -4.77 15.41
C SER A 87 8.12 -4.15 16.66
N ALA A 88 9.22 -3.41 16.53
CA ALA A 88 9.90 -2.76 17.66
C ALA A 88 9.15 -1.51 18.11
N ARG A 89 8.68 -0.69 17.16
CA ARG A 89 7.87 0.51 17.43
C ARG A 89 6.39 0.20 17.63
N LYS A 90 5.92 -0.95 17.13
CA LYS A 90 4.52 -1.36 17.07
C LYS A 90 3.66 -0.41 16.24
N GLU A 91 4.23 0.08 15.15
CA GLU A 91 3.64 1.10 14.28
C GLU A 91 3.69 0.64 12.82
N TRP A 92 2.80 1.20 12.00
CA TRP A 92 2.81 1.01 10.55
C TRP A 92 3.52 2.20 9.92
N ASP A 93 4.40 1.94 8.96
CA ASP A 93 5.12 2.96 8.20
C ASP A 93 4.95 2.69 6.69
N ALA A 94 4.90 3.77 5.89
CA ALA A 94 4.93 3.65 4.44
C ALA A 94 6.35 3.26 3.99
N LEU A 95 6.46 2.13 3.29
CA LEU A 95 7.73 1.58 2.80
C LEU A 95 8.01 2.02 1.36
N ASP A 96 7.00 2.02 0.50
CA ASP A 96 7.15 2.34 -0.92
C ASP A 96 5.87 2.96 -1.48
N MET A 97 6.03 3.78 -2.51
CA MET A 97 4.94 4.36 -3.29
C MET A 97 5.29 4.28 -4.77
N SER A 98 4.39 3.70 -5.56
CA SER A 98 4.58 3.53 -7.00
C SER A 98 3.31 3.87 -7.78
N LEU A 99 3.48 4.04 -9.09
CA LEU A 99 2.34 4.20 -9.99
C LEU A 99 1.61 2.87 -10.17
N LEU A 100 0.28 2.90 -10.08
CA LEU A 100 -0.58 1.77 -10.39
C LEU A 100 -0.57 1.50 -11.90
N PRO A 101 -0.14 0.30 -12.35
CA PRO A 101 -0.24 -0.05 -13.76
C PRO A 101 -1.71 -0.07 -14.21
N ARG A 102 -2.03 0.66 -15.28
CA ARG A 102 -3.41 0.78 -15.83
C ARG A 102 -4.09 -0.56 -16.15
N GLN A 103 -3.30 -1.63 -16.36
CA GLN A 103 -3.80 -2.98 -16.62
C GLN A 103 -4.27 -3.72 -15.34
N ILE A 104 -4.05 -3.14 -14.17
CA ILE A 104 -4.56 -3.60 -12.89
C ILE A 104 -5.76 -2.72 -12.54
N THR A 105 -6.95 -3.16 -12.96
CA THR A 105 -8.23 -2.53 -12.62
C THR A 105 -8.73 -3.02 -11.25
N LYS A 106 -9.61 -2.27 -10.60
CA LYS A 106 -10.21 -2.65 -9.31
C LYS A 106 -10.86 -4.04 -9.36
N GLU A 107 -11.63 -4.32 -10.41
CA GLU A 107 -12.34 -5.58 -10.60
C GLU A 107 -11.38 -6.77 -10.72
N LYS A 108 -10.29 -6.59 -11.48
CA LYS A 108 -9.23 -7.59 -11.66
C LYS A 108 -8.52 -7.88 -10.33
N LEU A 109 -8.20 -6.85 -9.55
CA LEU A 109 -7.60 -7.01 -8.22
C LEU A 109 -8.52 -7.79 -7.29
N LEU A 110 -9.79 -7.39 -7.16
CA LEU A 110 -10.77 -8.04 -6.29
C LEU A 110 -11.09 -9.47 -6.72
N THR A 111 -11.17 -9.74 -8.03
CA THR A 111 -11.37 -11.09 -8.55
C THR A 111 -10.16 -11.98 -8.22
N ALA A 112 -8.94 -11.47 -8.40
CA ALA A 112 -7.73 -12.22 -8.06
C ALA A 112 -7.64 -12.49 -6.54
N ALA A 113 -7.99 -11.51 -5.70
CA ALA A 113 -8.04 -11.66 -4.26
C ALA A 113 -9.05 -12.75 -3.84
N LYS A 114 -10.27 -12.68 -4.37
CA LYS A 114 -11.33 -13.66 -4.12
C LYS A 114 -10.94 -15.08 -4.56
N ASP A 115 -10.28 -15.20 -5.70
CA ASP A 115 -9.89 -16.49 -6.28
C ASP A 115 -8.59 -17.06 -5.65
N GLY A 116 -7.95 -16.35 -4.70
CA GLY A 116 -6.66 -16.75 -4.14
C GLY A 116 -5.52 -16.71 -5.17
N LYS A 117 -5.62 -15.84 -6.17
CA LYS A 117 -4.66 -15.67 -7.28
C LYS A 117 -3.75 -14.46 -7.12
N LEU A 118 -3.81 -13.77 -5.99
CA LEU A 118 -2.76 -12.82 -5.61
C LEU A 118 -1.49 -13.62 -5.31
N GLY A 119 -0.39 -13.18 -5.88
CA GLY A 119 0.89 -13.84 -5.71
C GLY A 119 2.01 -12.85 -5.90
N THR A 120 3.17 -13.19 -5.37
CA THR A 120 4.36 -12.36 -5.39
C THR A 120 5.37 -12.94 -6.37
N ARG A 121 6.28 -12.10 -6.84
CA ARG A 121 7.41 -12.51 -7.68
C ARG A 121 8.67 -11.83 -7.15
N PRO A 122 9.77 -12.57 -6.93
CA PRO A 122 11.02 -11.97 -6.51
C PRO A 122 11.46 -10.88 -7.49
N LYS A 123 12.00 -9.77 -6.96
CA LYS A 123 12.68 -8.79 -7.81
C LYS A 123 13.95 -9.43 -8.39
N ALA A 124 14.13 -9.30 -9.71
CA ALA A 124 15.31 -9.85 -10.39
C ALA A 124 16.46 -8.85 -10.29
N TRP A 125 17.24 -8.91 -9.21
CA TRP A 125 18.48 -8.15 -9.08
C TRP A 125 19.66 -8.97 -9.58
N ARG A 126 20.70 -8.28 -10.07
CA ARG A 126 21.94 -8.90 -10.52
C ARG A 126 23.09 -8.24 -9.78
N ASP A 127 24.01 -9.05 -9.27
CA ASP A 127 25.25 -8.52 -8.72
C ASP A 127 26.17 -8.02 -9.83
N LEU A 128 26.92 -6.98 -9.49
CA LEU A 128 28.08 -6.59 -10.28
C LEU A 128 29.20 -7.60 -10.02
N VAL A 129 29.83 -8.05 -11.10
CA VAL A 129 31.07 -8.84 -11.02
C VAL A 129 32.19 -8.02 -11.62
N VAL A 130 33.28 -7.85 -10.87
CA VAL A 130 34.51 -7.19 -11.32
C VAL A 130 35.64 -8.21 -11.22
N ASP A 131 36.20 -8.61 -12.35
CA ASP A 131 37.30 -9.60 -12.44
C ASP A 131 37.08 -10.91 -11.66
N GLY A 132 35.83 -11.37 -11.58
CA GLY A 132 35.46 -12.61 -10.87
C GLY A 132 35.12 -12.43 -9.40
N GLU A 133 35.31 -11.23 -8.85
CA GLU A 133 34.83 -10.86 -7.52
C GLU A 133 33.39 -10.35 -7.60
N ARG A 134 32.52 -10.96 -6.79
CA ARG A 134 31.10 -10.58 -6.68
C ARG A 134 30.98 -9.41 -5.69
N LEU A 135 30.46 -8.30 -6.17
CA LEU A 135 29.93 -7.25 -5.28
C LEU A 135 28.51 -7.65 -4.90
N ASP A 136 28.30 -8.03 -3.65
CA ASP A 136 26.97 -8.37 -3.13
C ASP A 136 26.17 -7.07 -2.97
N VAL A 137 25.21 -6.84 -3.87
CA VAL A 137 24.37 -5.64 -3.85
C VAL A 137 22.97 -6.04 -3.41
N ASN A 138 22.60 -5.68 -2.18
CA ASN A 138 21.24 -5.82 -1.69
C ASN A 138 20.46 -4.53 -1.95
N LEU A 139 19.60 -4.53 -2.96
CA LEU A 139 18.76 -3.38 -3.34
C LEU A 139 17.42 -3.34 -2.58
N ASN A 140 17.32 -4.05 -1.46
CA ASN A 140 16.18 -4.02 -0.57
C ASN A 140 16.55 -3.19 0.69
N GLU A 141 16.70 -1.89 0.52
CA GLU A 141 16.46 -0.89 1.58
C GLU A 141 15.49 0.15 1.05
#